data_AF-A0A914DNG2-F1
#
_entry.id   AF-A0A914DNG2-F1
#
_cell.length_a   1.000
_cell.length_b   1.000
_cell.length_c   1.000
_cell.angle_alpha   90.00
_cell.angle_beta   90.00
_cell.angle_gamma   90.00
#
_symmetry.space_group_name_H-M   'P 1'
#
loop_
_entity.id
_entity.type
_entity.pdbx_description
1 polymer ?
#
loop_
_entity_poly.entity_id
_entity_poly.type
_entity_poly.pdbx_seq_one_letter_code
_entity_poly.pdbx_strand_id
1 'polypeptide(L)'
;MAINEACFMANIDPLGYQTYFISLTTSYFNLFKNKLKESQNSISNGLIKLVFDSEGYLAGYHDLTNGKAYSLKQEFFYYRGYSSKDANWDFPPSGAYIFRPINETFSFKKVYHTLNINQTIFDDGIVQEARQVISPWVSQVIRLVPNKKTVEFEWTVGPISK
;
A
#
# COMPACT_ATOMS: atom_id res chain seq x y z
N MET A 1 7.44 -7.13 -10.71
CA MET A 1 6.00 -7.03 -10.42
C MET A 1 5.32 -8.16 -11.19
N ALA A 2 4.43 -8.93 -10.57
CA ALA A 2 3.76 -10.04 -11.26
C ALA A 2 2.90 -9.50 -12.40
N ILE A 3 2.98 -10.14 -13.56
CA ILE A 3 2.25 -9.76 -14.79
C ILE A 3 0.83 -10.34 -14.82
N ASN A 4 0.61 -11.46 -14.11
CA ASN A 4 -0.69 -12.10 -13.95
C ASN A 4 -0.78 -12.62 -12.51
N GLU A 5 -1.95 -12.45 -11.89
CA GLU A 5 -2.25 -12.89 -10.53
C GLU A 5 -3.60 -13.62 -10.54
N ALA A 6 -3.74 -14.69 -9.75
CA ALA A 6 -4.98 -15.44 -9.60
C ALA A 6 -5.38 -15.41 -8.13
N CYS A 7 -6.49 -14.72 -7.83
CA CYS A 7 -7.03 -14.57 -6.48
C CYS A 7 -8.30 -15.40 -6.33
N PHE A 8 -8.49 -16.01 -5.15
CA PHE A 8 -9.74 -16.69 -4.78
C PHE A 8 -9.93 -16.69 -3.27
N MET A 9 -11.19 -16.77 -2.82
CA MET A 9 -11.50 -16.89 -1.39
C MET A 9 -11.35 -18.34 -0.94
N ALA A 10 -10.49 -18.57 0.05
CA ALA A 10 -10.36 -19.86 0.72
C ALA A 10 -11.15 -19.85 2.04
N ASN A 11 -11.89 -20.92 2.33
CA ASN A 11 -12.62 -21.10 3.59
C ASN A 11 -12.10 -22.32 4.34
N ILE A 12 -11.32 -22.11 5.40
CA ILE A 12 -10.61 -23.18 6.10
C ILE A 12 -11.21 -23.37 7.49
N ASP A 13 -11.50 -24.62 7.85
CA ASP A 13 -12.00 -24.95 9.18
C ASP A 13 -10.90 -24.76 10.25
N PRO A 14 -11.27 -24.40 11.50
CA PRO A 14 -10.33 -24.31 12.60
C PRO A 14 -9.53 -25.61 12.77
N LEU A 15 -8.21 -25.50 12.85
CA LEU A 15 -7.28 -26.63 12.99
C LEU A 15 -7.36 -27.66 11.84
N GLY A 16 -7.89 -27.28 10.67
CA GLY A 16 -8.01 -28.15 9.49
C GLY A 16 -7.06 -27.79 8.35
N TYR A 17 -7.24 -28.51 7.24
CA TYR A 17 -6.64 -28.18 5.95
C TYR A 17 -7.69 -28.30 4.84
N GLN A 18 -7.49 -27.57 3.75
CA GLN A 18 -8.29 -27.72 2.54
C GLN A 18 -7.39 -27.69 1.32
N THR A 19 -7.75 -28.48 0.30
CA THR A 19 -6.95 -28.60 -0.93
C THR A 19 -7.69 -27.93 -2.08
N TYR A 20 -6.97 -27.13 -2.85
CA TYR A 20 -7.46 -26.43 -4.03
C TYR A 20 -6.61 -26.84 -5.24
N PHE A 21 -7.26 -27.03 -6.40
CA PHE A 21 -6.57 -27.43 -7.64
C PHE A 21 -6.77 -26.34 -8.69
N ILE A 22 -5.66 -25.83 -9.25
CA ILE A 22 -5.66 -24.82 -10.30
C ILE A 22 -5.18 -25.50 -11.59
N SER A 23 -5.92 -25.33 -12.68
CA SER A 23 -5.55 -25.87 -13.99
C SER A 23 -5.67 -24.81 -15.07
N LEU A 24 -4.77 -24.87 -16.05
CA LEU A 24 -4.81 -24.01 -17.23
C LEU A 24 -5.85 -24.56 -18.22
N THR A 25 -6.72 -23.70 -18.72
CA THR A 25 -7.71 -24.07 -19.73
C THR A 25 -7.40 -23.34 -21.03
N THR A 26 -7.58 -24.01 -22.17
CA THR A 26 -7.42 -23.43 -23.52
C THR A 26 -8.65 -22.66 -23.98
N SER A 27 -9.77 -22.78 -23.27
CA SER A 27 -11.00 -22.05 -23.55
C SER A 27 -10.91 -20.63 -23.00
N TYR A 28 -10.94 -19.65 -23.89
CA TYR A 28 -11.02 -18.23 -23.55
C TYR A 28 -12.37 -17.94 -22.85
N PHE A 29 -12.42 -18.12 -21.53
CA PHE A 29 -13.51 -17.57 -20.75
C PHE A 29 -13.31 -16.06 -20.67
N ASN A 30 -14.18 -15.30 -21.34
CA ASN A 30 -14.31 -13.85 -21.20
C ASN A 30 -14.86 -13.46 -19.80
N LEU A 31 -14.38 -14.08 -18.72
CA LEU A 31 -14.81 -13.78 -17.36
C LEU A 31 -14.15 -12.49 -16.84
N PHE A 32 -13.00 -12.12 -17.38
CA PHE A 32 -12.29 -10.91 -16.99
C PHE A 32 -12.19 -9.96 -18.18
N LYS A 33 -13.32 -9.35 -18.56
CA LYS A 33 -13.22 -7.99 -19.10
C LYS A 33 -12.72 -7.14 -17.94
N ASN A 34 -11.40 -7.07 -17.77
CA ASN A 34 -10.76 -5.98 -17.05
C ASN A 34 -11.21 -4.71 -17.77
N LYS A 35 -12.36 -4.17 -17.36
CA LYS A 35 -12.64 -2.76 -17.55
C LYS A 35 -11.59 -2.11 -16.66
N LEU A 36 -10.43 -1.83 -17.25
CA LEU A 36 -9.57 -0.76 -16.78
C LEU A 36 -10.48 0.46 -16.75
N LYS A 37 -11.12 0.70 -15.61
CA LYS A 37 -11.82 1.95 -15.36
C LYS A 37 -10.71 2.97 -15.25
N GLU A 38 -10.57 3.81 -16.28
CA GLU A 38 -9.73 4.99 -16.20
C GLU A 38 -10.03 5.76 -14.90
N SER A 39 -8.92 6.13 -14.23
CA SER A 39 -8.79 7.04 -13.09
C SER A 39 -10.06 7.26 -12.25
N GLN A 40 -10.52 6.23 -11.53
CA GLN A 40 -11.33 6.50 -10.35
C GLN A 40 -10.38 6.78 -9.20
N ASN A 41 -10.31 8.04 -8.75
CA ASN A 41 -9.54 8.46 -7.57
C ASN A 41 -10.08 7.86 -6.25
N SER A 42 -10.67 6.66 -6.27
CA SER A 42 -11.18 5.95 -5.12
C SER A 42 -11.27 4.45 -5.36
N ILE A 43 -11.05 3.67 -4.31
CA ILE A 43 -11.38 2.24 -4.24
C ILE A 43 -12.45 2.01 -3.18
N SER A 44 -13.27 0.96 -3.31
CA SER A 44 -14.33 0.62 -2.37
C SER A 44 -14.63 -0.87 -2.35
N ASN A 45 -14.91 -1.44 -1.18
CA ASN A 45 -15.41 -2.81 -1.02
C ASN A 45 -16.88 -2.89 -0.60
N GLY A 46 -17.61 -1.77 -0.72
CA GLY A 46 -19.01 -1.66 -0.29
C GLY A 46 -19.21 -1.35 1.20
N LEU A 47 -18.18 -1.52 2.04
CA LEU A 47 -18.20 -1.14 3.47
C LEU A 47 -17.31 0.07 3.75
N ILE A 48 -16.18 0.14 3.06
CA ILE A 48 -15.19 1.23 3.14
C ILE A 48 -15.00 1.78 1.73
N LYS A 49 -14.90 3.10 1.62
CA LYS A 49 -14.41 3.78 0.43
C LYS A 49 -13.18 4.63 0.79
N LEU A 50 -12.12 4.47 0.03
CA LEU A 50 -10.90 5.28 0.14
C LEU A 50 -10.85 6.25 -1.03
N VAL A 51 -10.40 7.48 -0.78
CA VAL A 51 -10.29 8.54 -1.80
C VAL A 51 -8.85 9.01 -1.87
N PHE A 52 -8.36 9.23 -3.08
CA PHE A 52 -7.02 9.71 -3.39
C PHE A 52 -7.07 11.13 -3.94
N ASP A 53 -6.09 11.96 -3.58
CA ASP A 53 -5.97 13.31 -4.14
C ASP A 53 -5.39 13.29 -5.57
N SER A 54 -5.23 14.47 -6.17
CA SER A 54 -4.67 14.62 -7.52
C SER A 54 -3.19 14.26 -7.60
N GLU A 55 -2.48 14.29 -6.48
CA GLU A 55 -1.09 13.81 -6.39
C GLU A 55 -1.04 12.30 -6.22
N GLY A 56 -2.16 11.69 -5.83
CA GLY A 56 -2.33 10.27 -5.65
C GLY A 56 -2.11 9.76 -4.24
N TYR A 57 -1.98 10.65 -3.24
CA TYR A 57 -1.94 10.26 -1.84
C TYR A 57 -3.33 9.87 -1.35
N LEU A 58 -3.38 8.97 -0.37
CA LEU A 58 -4.63 8.68 0.33
C LEU A 58 -5.06 9.93 1.09
N ALA A 59 -6.24 10.45 0.72
CA ALA A 59 -6.78 11.74 1.14
C ALA A 59 -8.06 11.60 1.98
N GLY A 60 -8.73 10.45 1.92
CA GLY A 60 -10.00 10.25 2.62
C GLY A 60 -10.32 8.79 2.89
N TYR A 61 -10.99 8.57 4.01
CA TYR A 61 -11.57 7.31 4.44
C TYR A 61 -13.05 7.52 4.73
N HIS A 62 -13.91 6.74 4.08
CA HIS A 62 -15.35 6.79 4.23
C HIS A 62 -15.84 5.44 4.74
N ASP A 63 -16.47 5.42 5.92
CA ASP A 63 -17.20 4.27 6.44
C ASP A 63 -18.64 4.31 5.91
N LEU A 64 -18.92 3.45 4.93
CA LEU A 64 -20.22 3.38 4.27
C LEU A 64 -21.28 2.75 5.16
N THR A 65 -20.91 2.09 6.26
CA THR A 65 -21.87 1.42 7.16
C THR A 65 -22.56 2.37 8.12
N ASN A 66 -21.93 3.51 8.42
CA ASN A 66 -22.51 4.57 9.24
C ASN A 66 -22.53 5.94 8.54
N GLY A 67 -22.08 6.01 7.28
CA GLY A 67 -22.06 7.23 6.47
C GLY A 67 -21.02 8.26 6.88
N LYS A 68 -20.07 7.94 7.77
CA LYS A 68 -19.05 8.90 8.23
C LYS A 68 -17.89 8.95 7.25
N ALA A 69 -17.39 10.17 7.02
CA ALA A 69 -16.21 10.43 6.22
C ALA A 69 -15.14 11.15 7.06
N TYR A 70 -13.89 10.81 6.80
CA TYR A 70 -12.72 11.29 7.51
C TYR A 70 -11.68 11.73 6.49
N SER A 71 -11.22 12.97 6.63
CA SER A 71 -10.05 13.45 5.90
C SER A 71 -8.78 12.91 6.55
N LEU A 72 -7.86 12.40 5.75
CA LEU A 72 -6.57 11.91 6.23
C LEU A 72 -5.52 12.10 5.15
N LYS A 73 -4.25 12.17 5.53
CA LYS A 73 -3.15 12.19 4.56
C LYS A 73 -2.11 11.16 4.96
N GLN A 74 -1.84 10.20 4.09
CA GLN A 74 -0.79 9.22 4.31
C GLN A 74 0.40 9.57 3.42
N GLU A 75 1.58 9.71 4.04
CA GLU A 75 2.82 10.10 3.38
C GLU A 75 4.00 9.29 3.95
N PHE A 76 5.08 9.20 3.17
CA PHE A 76 6.33 8.57 3.59
C PHE A 76 7.41 9.62 3.85
N PHE A 77 8.07 9.49 4.99
CA PHE A 77 9.18 10.32 5.41
C PHE A 77 10.32 9.46 5.93
N TYR A 78 11.52 10.01 5.96
CA TYR A 78 12.69 9.36 6.56
C TYR A 78 13.49 10.34 7.41
N TYR A 79 14.17 9.82 8.42
CA TYR A 79 15.09 10.58 9.27
C TYR A 79 16.53 10.36 8.80
N ARG A 80 17.30 11.44 8.73
CA ARG A 80 18.75 11.32 8.56
C ARG A 80 19.38 11.09 9.93
N GLY A 81 20.03 9.95 10.12
CA GLY A 81 20.72 9.64 11.37
C GLY A 81 22.02 10.41 11.53
N TYR A 82 22.36 10.77 12.78
CA TYR A 82 23.67 11.33 13.14
C TYR A 82 24.78 10.34 12.75
N SER A 83 25.80 10.82 12.03
CA SER A 83 26.87 9.97 11.50
C SER A 83 27.89 9.62 12.57
N SER A 84 28.61 8.51 12.38
CA SER A 84 29.74 8.15 13.25
C SER A 84 30.91 9.13 13.17
N LYS A 85 31.02 9.93 12.10
CA LYS A 85 32.07 10.95 11.96
C LYS A 85 31.87 12.13 12.91
N ASP A 86 30.64 12.36 13.33
CA ASP A 86 30.24 13.50 14.18
C ASP A 86 29.88 13.04 15.61
N ALA A 87 30.14 11.79 15.95
CA ALA A 87 29.78 11.20 17.25
C ALA A 87 30.92 11.30 18.27
N ASN A 88 30.55 11.38 19.55
CA ASN A 88 31.47 11.24 20.69
C ASN A 88 30.84 10.36 21.78
N TRP A 89 31.55 10.12 22.87
CA TRP A 89 31.08 9.25 23.97
C TRP A 89 29.77 9.73 24.59
N ASP A 90 29.60 11.05 24.75
CA ASP A 90 28.39 11.65 25.31
C ASP A 90 27.24 11.72 24.28
N PHE A 91 27.58 11.65 23.00
CA PHE A 91 26.69 11.82 21.86
C PHE A 91 26.95 10.74 20.79
N PRO A 92 26.48 9.50 21.01
CA PRO A 92 26.68 8.39 20.08
C PRO A 92 25.93 8.59 18.76
N PRO A 93 26.35 7.93 17.66
CA PRO A 93 25.68 8.03 16.37
C PRO A 93 24.33 7.31 16.38
N SER A 94 23.53 7.51 15.33
CA SER A 94 22.40 6.62 15.06
C SER A 94 22.88 5.20 14.70
N GLY A 95 22.12 4.19 15.09
CA GLY A 95 22.44 2.78 14.80
C GLY A 95 21.31 1.83 15.15
N ALA A 96 21.63 0.54 15.29
CA ALA A 96 20.63 -0.51 15.56
C ALA A 96 19.84 -0.29 16.86
N TYR A 97 20.45 0.39 17.84
CA TYR A 97 19.87 0.61 19.17
C TYR A 97 19.54 2.07 19.47
N ILE A 98 20.13 3.01 18.71
CA ILE A 98 20.04 4.44 19.00
C ILE A 98 19.38 5.13 17.81
N PHE A 99 18.20 5.69 18.05
CA PHE A 99 17.53 6.58 17.11
C PHE A 99 17.90 8.03 17.45
N ARG A 100 18.86 8.60 16.71
CA ARG A 100 19.33 9.98 16.90
C ARG A 100 19.30 10.73 15.56
N PRO A 101 18.15 11.29 15.17
CA PRO A 101 18.08 12.08 13.96
C PRO A 101 18.94 13.35 14.08
N ILE A 102 19.49 13.82 12.96
CA ILE A 102 20.19 15.11 12.91
C ILE A 102 19.17 16.21 13.22
N ASN A 103 19.58 17.16 14.08
CA ASN A 103 18.78 18.32 14.45
C ASN A 103 18.86 19.40 13.35
N GLU A 104 18.36 19.07 12.16
CA GLU A 104 18.01 20.05 11.12
C GLU A 104 16.59 20.59 11.40
N THR A 105 16.23 21.79 10.93
CA THR A 105 14.94 22.48 11.19
C THR A 105 13.70 21.61 10.90
N PHE A 106 13.85 20.57 10.08
CA PHE A 106 12.92 19.44 9.97
C PHE A 106 13.71 18.14 10.04
N SER A 107 13.64 17.43 11.17
CA SER A 107 14.38 16.19 11.40
C SER A 107 14.00 15.06 10.43
N PHE A 108 12.87 15.19 9.73
CA PHE A 108 12.35 14.24 8.75
C PHE A 108 12.25 14.87 7.36
N LYS A 109 12.64 14.10 6.34
CA LYS A 109 12.59 14.49 4.92
C LYS A 109 11.50 13.69 4.23
N LYS A 110 10.69 14.36 3.41
CA LYS A 110 9.64 13.71 2.62
C LYS A 110 10.29 12.87 1.52
N VAL A 111 9.76 11.66 1.31
CA VAL A 111 10.12 10.84 0.16
C VAL A 111 9.37 11.42 -1.05
N TYR A 112 10.08 12.16 -1.91
CA TYR A 112 9.52 12.74 -3.13
C TYR A 112 9.79 11.84 -4.34
N HIS A 113 8.74 11.47 -5.06
CA HIS A 113 8.80 11.16 -6.48
C HIS A 113 7.38 11.09 -7.07
N THR A 114 7.29 11.14 -8.39
CA THR A 114 6.04 11.03 -9.15
C THR A 114 5.27 9.79 -8.72
N LEU A 115 4.16 10.01 -8.00
CA LEU A 115 3.19 8.98 -7.68
C LEU A 115 2.50 8.55 -8.97
N ASN A 116 3.00 7.48 -9.57
CA ASN A 116 2.23 6.75 -10.56
C ASN A 116 1.26 5.86 -9.79
N ILE A 117 0.01 6.31 -9.69
CA ILE A 117 -1.07 5.41 -9.30
C ILE A 117 -1.39 4.55 -10.52
N ASN A 118 -0.84 3.34 -10.56
CA ASN A 118 -1.43 2.30 -11.37
C ASN A 118 -2.59 1.73 -10.55
N GLN A 119 -3.74 2.39 -10.64
CA GLN A 119 -5.03 1.88 -10.17
C GLN A 119 -5.39 0.70 -11.06
N THR A 120 -4.85 -0.47 -10.74
CA THR A 120 -5.38 -1.72 -11.29
C THR A 120 -6.52 -2.13 -10.38
N ILE A 121 -7.72 -1.65 -10.71
CA ILE A 121 -8.94 -2.19 -10.12
C ILE A 121 -9.13 -3.57 -10.74
N PHE A 122 -8.68 -4.60 -10.02
CA PHE A 122 -9.10 -5.96 -10.31
C PHE A 122 -10.57 -6.05 -9.90
N ASP A 123 -11.47 -5.79 -10.83
CA ASP A 123 -12.88 -6.13 -10.64
C ASP A 123 -13.05 -7.61 -11.02
N ASP A 124 -12.28 -8.48 -10.36
CA ASP A 124 -12.48 -9.93 -10.37
C ASP A 124 -13.59 -10.34 -9.39
N GLY A 125 -14.14 -9.37 -8.66
CA GLY A 125 -15.12 -9.53 -7.59
C GLY A 125 -14.50 -9.83 -6.23
N ILE A 126 -13.16 -9.89 -6.11
CA ILE A 126 -12.48 -10.46 -4.95
C ILE A 126 -11.58 -9.46 -4.21
N VAL A 127 -10.95 -8.47 -4.85
CA VAL A 127 -10.20 -7.41 -4.13
C VAL A 127 -10.12 -6.10 -4.93
N GLN A 128 -10.15 -4.94 -4.27
CA GLN A 128 -9.76 -3.68 -4.92
C GLN A 128 -8.44 -3.15 -4.36
N GLU A 129 -7.54 -2.72 -5.26
CA GLU A 129 -6.21 -2.25 -4.89
C GLU A 129 -5.90 -0.89 -5.51
N ALA A 130 -5.17 -0.06 -4.76
CA ALA A 130 -4.44 1.07 -5.27
C ALA A 130 -2.94 0.81 -5.11
N ARG A 131 -2.19 0.83 -6.21
CA ARG A 131 -0.74 0.61 -6.22
C ARG A 131 -0.04 1.95 -6.46
N GLN A 132 0.79 2.36 -5.51
CA GLN A 132 1.52 3.62 -5.53
C GLN A 132 3.02 3.35 -5.62
N VAL A 133 3.66 3.91 -6.64
CA VAL A 133 5.12 4.03 -6.69
C VAL A 133 5.48 5.41 -6.16
N ILE A 134 5.97 5.49 -4.92
CA ILE A 134 6.23 6.75 -4.22
C ILE A 134 7.64 7.27 -4.53
N SER A 135 8.59 6.36 -4.69
CA SER A 135 9.95 6.64 -5.16
C SER A 135 10.58 5.38 -5.77
N PRO A 136 11.75 5.47 -6.43
CA PRO A 136 12.44 4.31 -6.97
C PRO A 136 12.75 3.20 -5.95
N TRP A 137 12.69 3.49 -4.64
CA TRP A 137 12.96 2.58 -3.54
C TRP A 137 11.80 2.49 -2.53
N VAL A 138 10.65 3.12 -2.81
CA VAL A 138 9.44 3.01 -1.97
C VAL A 138 8.22 2.79 -2.83
N SER A 139 7.51 1.69 -2.60
CA SER A 139 6.20 1.42 -3.17
C SER A 139 5.21 0.97 -2.11
N GLN A 140 3.93 1.20 -2.35
CA GLN A 140 2.85 0.78 -1.48
C GLN A 140 1.70 0.18 -2.29
N VAL A 141 1.06 -0.84 -1.72
CA VAL A 141 -0.24 -1.36 -2.16
C VAL A 141 -1.23 -1.14 -1.02
N ILE A 142 -2.35 -0.48 -1.34
CA ILE A 142 -3.48 -0.28 -0.43
C ILE A 142 -4.62 -1.15 -0.93
N ARG A 143 -5.05 -2.12 -0.12
CA ARG A 143 -6.02 -3.15 -0.52
C ARG A 143 -7.27 -3.10 0.35
N LEU A 144 -8.41 -3.25 -0.31
CA LEU A 144 -9.71 -3.49 0.31
C LEU A 144 -10.22 -4.88 -0.10
N VAL A 145 -10.39 -5.74 0.89
CA VAL A 145 -10.96 -7.08 0.72
C VAL A 145 -12.48 -7.02 0.94
N PRO A 146 -13.30 -7.69 0.11
CA PRO A 146 -14.75 -7.79 0.28
C PRO A 146 -15.14 -8.22 1.67
N ASN A 147 -16.25 -7.66 2.16
CA ASN A 147 -16.84 -8.00 3.46
C ASN A 147 -15.94 -7.76 4.69
N LYS A 148 -14.77 -7.13 4.53
CA LYS A 148 -13.90 -6.73 5.65
C LYS A 148 -14.00 -5.23 5.91
N LYS A 149 -14.09 -4.83 7.19
CA LYS A 149 -14.02 -3.43 7.63
C LYS A 149 -12.60 -3.00 7.95
N THR A 150 -11.62 -3.44 7.17
CA THR A 150 -10.20 -3.15 7.36
C THR A 150 -9.59 -2.67 6.07
N VAL A 151 -8.56 -1.82 6.19
CA VAL A 151 -7.70 -1.42 5.09
C VAL A 151 -6.36 -2.11 5.28
N GLU A 152 -5.90 -2.82 4.26
CA GLU A 152 -4.60 -3.47 4.27
C GLU A 152 -3.58 -2.58 3.58
N PHE A 153 -2.47 -2.30 4.27
CA PHE A 153 -1.34 -1.54 3.73
C PHE A 153 -0.13 -2.48 3.64
N GLU A 154 0.38 -2.63 2.42
CA GLU A 154 1.63 -3.35 2.15
C GLU A 154 2.63 -2.36 1.58
N TRP A 155 3.85 -2.32 2.11
CA TRP A 155 4.89 -1.42 1.60
C TRP A 155 6.18 -2.19 1.36
N THR A 156 6.90 -1.78 0.31
CA THR A 156 8.26 -2.22 0.02
C THR A 156 9.17 -1.01 0.11
N VAL A 157 10.21 -1.11 0.94
CA VAL A 157 11.20 -0.06 1.13
C VAL A 157 12.59 -0.65 0.90
N GLY A 158 13.29 -0.14 -0.11
CA GLY A 158 14.68 -0.47 -0.38
C GLY A 158 15.00 -0.58 -1.88
N PRO A 159 16.31 -0.64 -2.22
CA PRO A 159 17.44 -0.44 -1.30
C PRO A 159 17.54 1.03 -0.87
N ILE A 160 17.80 1.28 0.42
CA ILE A 160 18.05 2.64 0.94
C ILE A 160 19.52 2.97 0.69
N SER A 161 19.80 4.04 -0.04
CA SER A 161 21.17 4.52 -0.27
C SER A 161 21.81 4.99 1.05
N LYS A 162 23.08 4.63 1.26
CA LYS A 162 23.88 5.09 2.40
C LYS A 162 24.33 6.53 2.26
#